data_AF-A0A0K0CUW1-F1
#
_entry.id   AF-A0A0K0CUW1-F1
#
_cell.length_a   1.000
_cell.length_b   1.000
_cell.length_c   1.000
_cell.angle_alpha   90.00
_cell.angle_beta   90.00
_cell.angle_gamma   90.00
#
_symmetry.space_group_name_H-M   'P 1'
#
loop_
_entity.id
_entity.type
_entity.pdbx_description
1 polymer ?
#
loop_
_entity_poly.entity_id
_entity_poly.type
_entity_poly.pdbx_seq_one_letter_code
_entity_poly.pdbx_strand_id
1 'polypeptide(L)'
;MIRYEVIGLAETRRRHPFNAVYDTGEELFLGTCDSRGVGGVGVLVSTSLSMNTDSFEQLTTRIGRLRLKRCGSTPALAIFVVYPPTSSYYEEEVEAFSVDLELYRENHTFFKIIVKDSKARIGPRKNV
;
A
#
# COMPACT_ATOMS: atom_id res chain seq x y z
N MET A 1 0.86 23.68 3.62
CA MET A 1 0.57 22.83 2.43
C MET A 1 1.49 21.63 2.50
N ILE A 2 0.94 20.41 2.51
CA ILE A 2 1.73 19.18 2.58
C ILE A 2 2.11 18.79 1.16
N ARG A 3 3.38 18.44 0.93
CA ARG A 3 3.87 17.88 -0.34
C ARG A 3 3.94 16.37 -0.20
N TYR A 4 3.54 15.64 -1.24
CA TYR A 4 3.61 14.18 -1.29
C TYR A 4 3.91 13.72 -2.72
N GLU A 5 4.49 12.53 -2.83
CA GLU A 5 4.65 11.82 -4.11
C GLU A 5 3.71 10.61 -4.21
N VAL A 6 3.51 9.90 -3.10
CA VAL A 6 2.57 8.78 -2.99
C VAL A 6 1.86 8.85 -1.65
N ILE A 7 0.55 8.64 -1.66
CA ILE A 7 -0.28 8.44 -0.47
C ILE A 7 -0.82 7.00 -0.52
N GLY A 8 -0.49 6.21 0.50
CA GLY A 8 -1.09 4.89 0.68
C GLY A 8 -2.48 4.99 1.27
N LEU A 9 -3.43 4.25 0.69
CA LEU A 9 -4.81 4.13 1.15
C LEU A 9 -5.06 2.71 1.64
N ALA A 10 -5.84 2.59 2.71
CA ALA A 10 -6.26 1.32 3.29
C ALA A 10 -7.77 1.33 3.53
N GLU A 11 -8.36 0.15 3.66
CA GLU A 11 -9.80 -0.03 3.89
C GLU A 11 -10.65 0.66 2.81
N THR A 12 -10.26 0.51 1.55
CA THR A 12 -10.98 1.10 0.41
C THR A 12 -12.34 0.44 0.17
N ARG A 13 -12.50 -0.82 0.63
CA ARG A 13 -13.76 -1.60 0.62
C ARG A 13 -14.44 -1.70 -0.75
N ARG A 14 -13.66 -1.58 -1.82
CA ARG A 14 -14.15 -1.73 -3.20
C ARG A 14 -14.28 -3.20 -3.56
N ARG A 15 -15.37 -3.59 -4.22
CA ARG A 15 -15.53 -4.97 -4.72
C ARG A 15 -14.77 -5.25 -6.01
N HIS A 16 -14.48 -4.20 -6.77
CA HIS A 16 -13.78 -4.28 -8.05
C HIS A 16 -12.63 -3.28 -8.07
N PRO A 17 -11.52 -3.63 -8.73
CA PRO A 17 -10.40 -2.71 -8.89
C PRO A 17 -10.88 -1.45 -9.59
N PHE A 18 -10.30 -0.31 -9.23
CA PHE A 18 -10.70 0.98 -9.77
C PHE A 18 -9.49 1.89 -9.93
N ASN A 19 -9.34 2.42 -11.15
CA ASN A 19 -8.28 3.36 -11.48
C ASN A 19 -8.91 4.63 -12.07
N ALA A 20 -8.40 5.78 -11.68
CA ALA A 20 -8.84 7.07 -12.22
C ALA A 20 -7.67 8.05 -12.30
N VAL A 21 -7.73 8.94 -13.29
CA VAL A 21 -6.83 10.08 -13.41
C VAL A 21 -7.68 11.33 -13.17
N TYR A 22 -7.29 12.15 -12.21
CA TYR A 22 -7.98 13.41 -11.91
C TYR A 22 -7.51 14.52 -12.85
N ASP A 23 -8.28 15.60 -12.94
CA ASP A 23 -7.91 16.79 -13.73
C ASP A 23 -6.59 17.43 -13.26
N THR A 24 -6.18 17.17 -12.01
CA THR A 24 -4.87 17.54 -11.46
C THR A 24 -3.70 16.76 -12.06
N GLY A 25 -3.99 15.68 -12.82
CA GLY A 25 -3.00 14.73 -13.34
C GLY A 25 -2.53 13.69 -12.31
N GLU A 26 -3.15 13.67 -11.14
CA GLU A 26 -2.92 12.66 -10.11
C GLU A 26 -3.64 11.36 -10.47
N GLU A 27 -2.97 10.23 -10.18
CA GLU A 27 -3.49 8.91 -10.50
C GLU A 27 -3.89 8.17 -9.22
N LEU A 28 -5.13 7.69 -9.19
CA LEU A 28 -5.68 6.88 -8.12
C LEU A 28 -5.77 5.42 -8.59
N PHE A 29 -5.25 4.52 -7.76
CA PHE A 29 -5.40 3.08 -7.92
C PHE A 29 -6.01 2.49 -6.65
N LEU A 30 -7.10 1.74 -6.80
CA LEU A 30 -7.78 1.05 -5.71
C LEU A 30 -7.87 -0.44 -6.00
N GLY A 31 -7.38 -1.23 -5.06
CA GLY A 31 -7.60 -2.66 -4.96
C GLY A 31 -8.95 -3.02 -4.34
N THR A 32 -9.25 -4.31 -4.34
CA THR A 32 -10.47 -4.93 -3.85
C THR A 32 -10.40 -5.37 -2.39
N CYS A 33 -11.55 -5.40 -1.74
CA CYS A 33 -11.75 -6.07 -0.47
C CYS A 33 -12.11 -7.56 -0.65
N ASP A 34 -12.05 -8.31 0.44
CA ASP A 34 -12.46 -9.72 0.46
C ASP A 34 -13.99 -9.89 0.30
N SER A 35 -14.46 -11.14 0.33
CA SER A 35 -15.89 -11.47 0.25
C SER A 35 -16.72 -10.84 1.38
N ARG A 36 -16.12 -10.58 2.55
CA ARG A 36 -16.76 -9.93 3.70
C ARG A 36 -16.76 -8.40 3.59
N GLY A 37 -16.11 -7.84 2.59
CA GLY A 37 -15.98 -6.39 2.43
C GLY A 37 -14.83 -5.80 3.24
N VAL A 38 -13.91 -6.62 3.75
CA VAL A 38 -12.78 -6.23 4.60
C VAL A 38 -11.53 -6.00 3.75
N GLY A 39 -10.76 -4.98 4.11
CA GLY A 39 -9.52 -4.62 3.42
C GLY A 39 -9.76 -3.77 2.17
N GLY A 40 -8.91 -3.99 1.17
CA GLY A 40 -8.75 -3.08 0.05
C GLY A 40 -7.67 -2.07 0.36
N VAL A 41 -6.71 -1.98 -0.55
CA VAL A 41 -5.56 -1.08 -0.49
C VAL A 41 -5.54 -0.23 -1.74
N GLY A 42 -4.96 0.95 -1.67
CA GLY A 42 -4.81 1.81 -2.84
C GLY A 42 -3.64 2.74 -2.71
N VAL A 43 -3.36 3.45 -3.80
CA VAL A 43 -2.38 4.52 -3.85
C VAL A 43 -2.97 5.71 -4.59
N LEU A 44 -2.74 6.90 -4.06
CA LEU A 44 -2.85 8.15 -4.80
C LEU A 44 -1.43 8.63 -5.13
N VAL A 45 -1.17 8.82 -6.41
CA VAL A 45 0.14 9.20 -6.95
C VAL A 45 0.10 10.64 -7.41
N SER A 46 1.08 11.44 -6.99
CA SER A 46 1.23 12.82 -7.41
C SER A 46 1.39 12.94 -8.93
N THR A 47 1.07 14.10 -9.48
CA THR A 47 1.28 14.41 -10.90
C THR A 47 2.75 14.28 -11.31
N SER A 48 3.70 14.57 -10.43
CA SER A 48 5.15 14.46 -10.71
C SER A 48 5.60 13.01 -10.87
N LEU A 49 4.99 12.10 -10.12
CA LEU A 49 5.35 10.68 -10.14
C LEU A 49 4.47 9.85 -11.09
N SER A 50 3.29 10.33 -11.48
CA SER A 50 2.34 9.59 -12.34
C SER A 50 2.97 9.13 -13.65
N MET A 51 3.73 9.99 -14.33
CA MET A 51 4.43 9.63 -15.58
C MET A 51 5.43 8.47 -15.41
N ASN A 52 5.99 8.32 -14.21
CA ASN A 52 6.91 7.25 -13.86
C ASN A 52 6.20 6.01 -13.30
N THR A 53 4.87 6.02 -13.16
CA THR A 53 4.11 4.85 -12.73
C THR A 53 4.02 3.84 -13.87
N ASP A 54 4.35 2.59 -13.56
CA ASP A 54 4.21 1.46 -14.48
C ASP A 54 2.89 0.74 -14.23
N SER A 55 2.67 0.28 -12.99
CA SER A 55 1.48 -0.48 -12.63
C SER A 55 1.23 -0.50 -11.13
N PHE A 56 -0.03 -0.65 -10.73
CA PHE A 56 -0.40 -1.01 -9.36
C PHE A 56 -0.99 -2.42 -9.37
N GLU A 57 -0.47 -3.27 -8.51
CA GLU A 57 -0.95 -4.63 -8.32
C GLU A 57 -1.29 -4.86 -6.84
N GLN A 58 -2.42 -5.48 -6.62
CA GLN A 58 -2.82 -5.92 -5.31
C GLN A 58 -2.30 -7.33 -5.08
N LEU A 59 -1.46 -7.49 -4.06
CA LEU A 59 -0.86 -8.75 -3.69
C LEU A 59 -1.80 -9.54 -2.78
N THR A 60 -2.39 -8.85 -1.80
CA THR A 60 -3.39 -9.41 -0.90
C THR A 60 -4.45 -8.35 -0.59
N THR A 61 -5.49 -8.67 0.17
CA THR A 61 -6.51 -7.70 0.62
C THR A 61 -5.92 -6.54 1.43
N ARG A 62 -4.68 -6.69 1.91
CA ARG A 62 -3.99 -5.76 2.81
C ARG A 62 -2.64 -5.26 2.29
N ILE A 63 -2.19 -5.77 1.14
CA ILE A 63 -0.88 -5.42 0.56
C ILE A 63 -1.07 -5.04 -0.92
N GLY A 64 -0.60 -3.85 -1.26
CA GLY A 64 -0.54 -3.35 -2.64
C GLY A 64 0.89 -2.99 -3.02
N ARG A 65 1.25 -3.20 -4.28
CA ARG A 65 2.56 -2.85 -4.84
C ARG A 65 2.38 -1.90 -6.01
N LEU A 66 2.93 -0.70 -5.87
CA LEU A 66 3.08 0.27 -6.95
C LEU A 66 4.46 0.08 -7.58
N ARG A 67 4.51 -0.27 -8.85
CA ARG A 67 5.74 -0.38 -9.64
C ARG A 67 5.96 0.92 -10.40
N LEU A 68 7.21 1.37 -10.39
CA LEU A 68 7.64 2.51 -11.18
C LEU A 68 8.42 2.02 -12.41
N LYS A 69 8.28 2.76 -13.51
CA LYS A 69 8.99 2.52 -14.77
C LYS A 69 10.49 2.54 -14.53
N ARG A 70 11.18 1.64 -15.22
CA ARG A 70 12.63 1.56 -15.21
C ARG A 70 13.21 2.60 -16.18
N CYS A 71 14.05 3.51 -15.69
CA CYS A 71 14.83 4.42 -16.53
C CYS A 71 16.30 3.96 -16.59
N GLY A 72 16.76 3.55 -17.78
CA GLY A 72 18.15 3.16 -18.01
C GLY A 72 18.59 1.90 -17.24
N SER A 73 19.80 1.91 -16.68
CA SER A 73 20.37 0.79 -15.92
C SER A 73 19.83 0.67 -14.49
N THR A 74 19.10 1.68 -14.00
CA THR A 74 18.54 1.74 -12.64
C THR A 74 17.67 0.51 -12.34
N PRO A 75 17.83 -0.19 -11.21
CA PRO A 75 16.95 -1.30 -10.84
C PRO A 75 15.47 -0.87 -10.73
N ALA A 76 14.54 -1.81 -10.95
CA ALA A 76 13.11 -1.54 -10.81
C ALA A 76 12.77 -1.12 -9.37
N LEU A 77 12.04 -0.01 -9.23
CA LEU A 77 11.60 0.53 -7.95
C LEU A 77 10.14 0.14 -7.68
N ALA A 78 9.86 -0.35 -6.47
CA ALA A 78 8.54 -0.79 -6.06
C ALA A 78 8.17 -0.23 -4.67
N ILE A 79 7.01 0.39 -4.56
CA ILE A 79 6.47 0.93 -3.31
C ILE A 79 5.38 -0.03 -2.81
N PHE A 80 5.44 -0.41 -1.53
CA PHE A 80 4.49 -1.35 -0.94
C PHE A 80 3.56 -0.64 0.06
N VAL A 81 2.26 -0.61 -0.23
CA VAL A 81 1.26 -0.16 0.73
C VAL A 81 0.80 -1.35 1.55
N VAL A 82 0.89 -1.24 2.86
CA VAL A 82 0.68 -2.36 3.78
C VAL A 82 -0.25 -1.91 4.90
N TYR A 83 -1.43 -2.52 4.99
CA TYR A 83 -2.36 -2.30 6.07
C TYR A 83 -2.37 -3.50 7.03
N PRO A 84 -1.76 -3.40 8.23
CA PRO A 84 -1.70 -4.53 9.13
C PRO A 84 -3.08 -4.87 9.74
N PRO A 85 -3.35 -6.16 9.99
CA PRO A 85 -4.47 -6.57 10.84
C PRO A 85 -4.50 -5.77 12.15
N THR A 86 -5.69 -5.44 12.65
CA THR A 86 -5.81 -5.00 14.04
C THR A 86 -5.66 -6.19 14.99
N SER A 87 -5.10 -5.99 16.18
CA SER A 87 -4.84 -7.06 17.16
C SER A 87 -6.10 -7.76 17.71
N SER A 88 -7.30 -7.32 17.29
CA SER A 88 -8.58 -7.96 17.59
C SER A 88 -8.99 -9.01 16.56
N TYR A 89 -8.20 -9.19 15.49
CA TYR A 89 -8.41 -10.25 14.49
C TYR A 89 -7.90 -11.60 15.00
N TYR A 90 -8.41 -12.69 14.38
CA TYR A 90 -7.94 -14.04 14.64
C TYR A 90 -6.43 -14.16 14.42
N GLU A 91 -5.75 -14.92 15.28
CA GLU A 91 -4.29 -15.15 15.19
C GLU A 91 -3.87 -15.63 13.81
N GLU A 92 -4.70 -16.47 13.17
CA GLU A 92 -4.49 -16.97 11.80
C GLU A 92 -4.38 -15.85 10.75
N GLU A 93 -5.17 -14.77 10.85
CA GLU A 93 -5.06 -13.63 9.91
C GLU A 93 -3.81 -12.78 10.16
N VAL A 94 -3.32 -12.75 11.40
CA VAL A 94 -2.07 -12.05 11.77
C VAL A 94 -0.87 -12.85 11.28
N GLU A 95 -0.91 -14.17 11.44
CA GLU A 95 0.12 -15.09 10.98
C GLU A 95 0.21 -15.10 9.45
N ALA A 96 -0.92 -15.23 8.74
CA ALA A 96 -0.98 -15.16 7.28
C ALA A 96 -0.37 -13.84 6.75
N PHE A 97 -0.72 -12.72 7.38
CA PHE A 97 -0.15 -11.41 7.02
C PHE A 97 1.35 -11.33 7.28
N SER A 98 1.85 -11.97 8.35
CA SER A 98 3.29 -12.04 8.63
C SER A 98 4.03 -12.86 7.58
N VAL A 99 3.48 -14.01 7.20
CA VAL A 99 4.03 -14.88 6.14
C VAL A 99 4.07 -14.14 4.80
N ASP A 100 2.98 -13.45 4.44
CA ASP A 100 2.93 -12.63 3.23
C ASP A 100 4.02 -11.54 3.24
N LEU A 101 4.23 -10.87 4.37
CA LEU A 101 5.26 -9.84 4.50
C LEU A 101 6.70 -10.38 4.37
N GLU A 102 6.97 -11.57 4.90
CA GLU A 102 8.27 -12.25 4.77
C GLU A 102 8.57 -12.59 3.32
N LEU A 103 7.58 -13.06 2.55
CA LEU A 103 7.72 -13.32 1.12
C LEU A 103 8.16 -12.06 0.33
N TYR A 104 7.71 -10.88 0.75
CA TYR A 104 8.11 -9.60 0.15
C TYR A 104 9.35 -8.97 0.79
N ARG A 105 10.01 -9.63 1.74
CA ARG A 105 11.30 -9.21 2.29
C ARG A 105 12.46 -9.69 1.40
N GLU A 106 12.27 -10.81 0.71
CA GLU A 106 13.29 -11.44 -0.16
C GLU A 106 13.35 -10.85 -1.57
N ASN A 107 12.37 -10.03 -1.96
CA ASN A 107 12.39 -9.35 -3.24
C ASN A 107 13.50 -8.28 -3.25
N HIS A 108 14.55 -8.49 -4.05
CA HIS A 108 15.73 -7.61 -4.22
C HIS A 108 15.44 -6.24 -4.88
N THR A 109 14.32 -5.61 -4.56
CA THR A 109 13.98 -4.22 -4.95
C THR A 109 14.50 -3.26 -3.88
N PHE A 110 15.36 -2.31 -4.29
CA PHE A 110 16.25 -1.55 -3.39
C PHE A 110 15.58 -0.53 -2.44
N PHE A 111 14.28 -0.28 -2.53
CA PHE A 111 13.57 0.58 -1.57
C PHE A 111 12.15 0.07 -1.32
N LYS A 112 11.84 -0.26 -0.07
CA LYS A 112 10.49 -0.66 0.41
C LYS A 112 10.00 0.42 1.36
N ILE A 113 9.12 1.32 0.89
CA ILE A 113 8.41 2.24 1.78
C ILE A 113 7.18 1.49 2.30
N ILE A 114 7.09 1.24 3.60
CA ILE A 114 5.93 0.64 4.26
C ILE A 114 5.07 1.77 4.82
N VAL A 115 3.97 2.10 4.14
CA VAL A 115 2.99 3.07 4.66
C VAL A 115 2.05 2.34 5.61
N LYS A 116 2.19 2.58 6.92
CA LYS A 116 1.41 1.96 7.99
C LYS A 116 0.35 2.94 8.52
N ASP A 117 -0.93 2.60 8.40
CA ASP A 117 -1.97 3.21 9.24
C ASP A 117 -1.92 2.52 10.62
N SER A 118 -1.12 3.05 11.53
CA SER A 118 -1.14 2.58 12.91
C SER A 118 -1.90 3.55 13.79
N LYS A 119 -3.07 3.14 14.25
CA LYS A 119 -3.67 3.67 15.49
C LYS A 119 -2.81 3.39 16.74
N ALA A 120 -1.66 2.73 16.59
CA ALA A 120 -0.71 2.51 17.67
C ALA A 120 -0.03 3.83 18.08
N ARG A 121 -0.11 4.19 19.36
CA ARG A 121 0.67 5.29 19.94
C ARG A 121 2.15 4.92 19.89
N ILE A 122 2.92 5.63 19.07
CA ILE A 122 4.38 5.57 19.07
C ILE A 122 4.86 6.45 20.24
N GLY A 123 4.80 5.92 21.46
CA GLY A 123 5.26 6.63 22.66
C GLY A 123 4.87 5.93 23.96
N PRO A 124 5.61 6.15 25.06
CA PRO A 124 5.33 5.50 26.34
C PRO A 124 3.91 5.81 26.83
N ARG A 125 3.27 4.82 27.48
CA ARG A 125 2.00 5.01 28.18
C ARG A 125 2.19 6.13 29.20
N LYS A 126 1.47 7.25 29.03
CA LYS A 126 1.26 8.18 30.14
C LYS A 126 0.32 7.48 31.10
N ASN A 127 0.87 6.95 32.18
CA ASN A 127 0.09 6.56 33.34
C ASN A 127 -0.54 7.85 33.89
N VAL A 128 -1.86 7.89 33.93
CA VAL A 128 -2.62 8.85 34.76
C VAL A 128 -2.98 8.12 36.03
#